data_AF-A0A517SG78-F1
#
_entry.id   AF-A0A517SG78-F1
#
_cell.length_a   1.000
_cell.length_b   1.000
_cell.length_c   1.000
_cell.angle_alpha   90.00
_cell.angle_beta   90.00
_cell.angle_gamma   90.00
#
_symmetry.space_group_name_H-M   'P 1'
#
loop_
_entity.id
_entity.type
_entity.pdbx_description
1 polymer ?
#
loop_
_entity_poly.entity_id
_entity_poly.type
_entity_poly.pdbx_seq_one_letter_code
_entity_poly.pdbx_strand_id
1 'polypeptide(L)'
;MLQPSSSADIYSADVRIDLVVGQQTLSAAKVGPDHIVLREGVELDPCDGVLVVQVDGSVSHTPVRLPFGAMPFDRDVLVEQRK
;
A
#
# COMPACT_ATOMS: atom_id res chain seq x y z
N MET A 1 -4.17 -22.11 -44.42
CA MET A 1 -5.10 -21.48 -43.46
C MET A 1 -4.38 -21.40 -42.12
N LEU A 2 -4.28 -20.22 -41.53
CA LEU A 2 -3.52 -19.94 -40.31
C LEU A 2 -4.45 -19.90 -39.07
N GLN A 3 -3.95 -20.46 -37.97
CA GLN A 3 -4.27 -20.22 -36.54
C GLN A 3 -5.55 -20.87 -35.96
N PRO A 4 -5.48 -21.25 -34.65
CA PRO A 4 -5.48 -20.28 -33.56
C PRO A 4 -4.17 -20.27 -32.77
N SER A 5 -3.57 -19.08 -32.63
CA SER A 5 -2.64 -18.79 -31.54
C SER A 5 -3.46 -18.51 -30.29
N SER A 6 -3.47 -19.45 -29.36
CA SER A 6 -3.93 -19.22 -27.99
C SER A 6 -2.98 -18.24 -27.31
N SER A 7 -3.33 -16.95 -27.35
CA SER A 7 -2.78 -15.98 -26.38
C SER A 7 -3.32 -16.37 -25.02
N ALA A 8 -2.50 -17.07 -24.22
CA ALA A 8 -2.70 -17.08 -22.79
C ALA A 8 -2.38 -15.66 -22.31
N ASP A 9 -3.40 -14.82 -22.21
CA ASP A 9 -3.31 -13.52 -21.56
C ASP A 9 -2.87 -13.75 -20.12
N ILE A 10 -1.59 -13.50 -19.86
CA ILE A 10 -1.03 -13.48 -18.51
C ILE A 10 -1.59 -12.21 -17.86
N TYR A 11 -2.79 -12.27 -17.30
CA TYR A 11 -3.38 -11.22 -16.49
C TYR A 11 -2.62 -11.17 -15.15
N SER A 12 -1.40 -10.64 -15.16
CA SER A 12 -0.72 -10.26 -13.93
C SER A 12 -1.27 -8.89 -13.54
N ALA A 13 -2.14 -8.84 -12.55
CA ALA A 13 -2.66 -7.57 -12.06
C ALA A 13 -1.50 -6.68 -11.58
N ASP A 14 -1.43 -5.44 -12.05
CA ASP A 14 -0.46 -4.46 -11.55
C ASP A 14 -0.98 -3.91 -10.22
N VAL A 15 -0.40 -4.39 -9.12
CA VAL A 15 -0.77 -3.99 -7.77
C VAL A 15 0.34 -3.14 -7.16
N ARG A 16 0.01 -1.89 -6.84
CA ARG A 16 0.86 -0.99 -6.07
C ARG A 16 0.15 -0.54 -4.80
N ILE A 17 0.86 -0.57 -3.69
CA ILE A 17 0.34 -0.15 -2.39
C ILE A 17 1.34 0.82 -1.78
N ASP A 18 0.88 2.03 -1.49
CA ASP A 18 1.69 3.07 -0.88
C ASP A 18 0.94 3.70 0.30
N LEU A 19 1.68 4.06 1.34
CA LEU A 19 1.21 4.89 2.44
C LEU A 19 1.75 6.31 2.25
N VAL A 20 0.86 7.27 2.12
CA VAL A 20 1.22 8.69 2.02
C VAL A 20 1.02 9.36 3.36
N VAL A 21 2.09 9.90 3.93
CA VAL A 21 2.09 10.64 5.21
C VAL A 21 2.79 11.97 5.00
N GLY A 22 2.04 13.07 5.10
CA GLY A 22 2.54 14.41 4.76
C GLY A 22 3.08 14.49 3.32
N GLN A 23 4.39 14.67 3.18
CA GLN A 23 5.10 14.72 1.88
C GLN A 23 5.84 13.42 1.53
N GLN A 24 5.73 12.39 2.36
CA GLN A 24 6.41 11.12 2.16
C GLN A 24 5.46 10.08 1.57
N THR A 25 5.94 9.32 0.59
CA THR A 25 5.27 8.16 0.03
C THR A 25 6.10 6.92 0.37
N LEU A 26 5.49 5.99 1.09
CA LEU A 26 6.14 4.81 1.64
C LEU A 26 5.52 3.58 1.01
N SER A 27 6.30 2.80 0.27
CA SER A 27 5.76 1.60 -0.35
C SER A 27 5.50 0.51 0.66
N ALA A 28 4.27 -0.03 0.64
CA ALA A 28 3.86 -1.14 1.48
C ALA A 28 4.12 -2.48 0.79
N ALA A 29 4.57 -3.45 1.58
CA ALA A 29 4.65 -4.85 1.18
C ALA A 29 3.32 -5.58 1.42
N LYS A 30 2.58 -5.19 2.47
CA LYS A 30 1.32 -5.82 2.87
C LYS A 30 0.43 -4.84 3.62
N VAL A 31 -0.88 -5.01 3.48
CA VAL A 31 -1.90 -4.30 4.27
C VAL A 31 -2.76 -5.32 5.00
N GLY A 32 -2.87 -5.15 6.31
CA GLY A 32 -3.85 -5.80 7.16
C GLY A 32 -5.01 -4.86 7.50
N PRO A 33 -6.00 -5.33 8.27
CA PRO A 33 -7.14 -4.51 8.69
C PRO A 33 -6.75 -3.36 9.64
N ASP A 34 -5.72 -3.57 10.45
CA ASP A 34 -5.28 -2.71 11.56
C ASP A 34 -3.76 -2.43 11.54
N HIS A 35 -3.06 -2.90 10.52
CA HIS A 35 -1.62 -2.71 10.37
C HIS A 35 -1.19 -2.66 8.90
N ILE A 36 -0.06 -2.02 8.63
CA ILE A 36 0.59 -1.97 7.32
C ILE A 36 2.04 -2.41 7.49
N VAL A 37 2.47 -3.33 6.63
CA VAL A 37 3.89 -3.71 6.55
C VAL A 37 4.56 -2.91 5.44
N LEU A 38 5.47 -2.01 5.81
CA LEU A 38 6.29 -1.22 4.89
C LEU A 38 7.46 -2.04 4.34
N ARG A 39 7.90 -1.70 3.14
CA ARG A 39 9.08 -2.33 2.52
C ARG A 39 10.38 -1.92 3.22
N GLU A 40 10.43 -0.68 3.69
CA GLU A 40 11.54 -0.09 4.40
C GLU A 40 11.03 0.45 5.74
N GLY A 41 11.89 0.36 6.77
CA GLY A 41 11.56 0.96 8.06
C GLY A 41 11.74 2.47 7.99
N VAL A 42 10.89 3.20 8.70
CA VAL A 42 10.83 4.66 8.64
C VAL A 42 10.51 5.21 10.02
N GLU A 43 11.12 6.33 10.36
CA GLU A 43 10.75 7.09 11.54
C GLU A 43 9.56 7.99 11.21
N LEU A 44 8.46 7.79 11.92
CA LEU A 44 7.26 8.62 11.82
C LEU A 44 6.78 8.93 13.23
N ASP A 45 6.46 10.18 13.49
CA ASP A 45 5.65 10.54 14.64
C ASP A 45 4.20 10.08 14.44
N PRO A 46 3.38 9.99 15.51
CA PRO A 46 1.94 9.82 15.38
C PRO A 46 1.32 10.83 14.41
N CYS A 47 0.72 10.33 13.34
CA CYS A 47 0.24 11.17 12.23
C CYS A 47 -1.01 10.59 11.56
N ASP A 48 -1.68 11.41 10.75
CA ASP A 48 -2.69 10.95 9.80
C ASP A 48 -2.03 10.76 8.42
N GLY A 49 -2.55 9.81 7.65
CA GLY A 49 -2.06 9.47 6.32
C GLY A 49 -3.17 8.95 5.41
N VAL A 50 -2.78 8.56 4.21
CA VAL A 50 -3.67 7.97 3.20
C VAL A 50 -3.02 6.70 2.67
N LEU A 51 -3.70 5.59 2.82
CA LEU A 51 -3.37 4.35 2.14
C LEU A 51 -3.87 4.43 0.69
N VAL A 52 -2.94 4.36 -0.26
CA VAL A 52 -3.20 4.35 -1.68
C VAL A 52 -3.03 2.93 -2.19
N VAL A 53 -4.11 2.34 -2.72
CA VAL A 53 -4.09 1.02 -3.35
C VAL A 53 -4.43 1.19 -4.82
N GLN A 54 -3.50 0.83 -5.68
CA GLN A 54 -3.70 0.79 -7.12
C GLN A 54 -3.75 -0.67 -7.59
N VAL A 55 -4.80 -1.02 -8.33
CA VAL A 55 -4.97 -2.33 -8.97
C VAL A 55 -5.46 -2.10 -10.39
N ASP A 56 -4.69 -2.53 -11.39
CA ASP A 56 -5.06 -2.46 -12.81
C ASP A 56 -5.52 -1.06 -13.26
N GLY A 57 -4.81 -0.03 -12.77
CA GLY A 57 -5.10 1.38 -13.04
C GLY A 57 -6.25 1.99 -12.21
N SER A 58 -6.99 1.19 -11.45
CA SER A 58 -7.96 1.70 -10.47
C SER A 58 -7.24 2.09 -9.19
N VAL A 59 -7.47 3.30 -8.70
CA VAL A 59 -6.84 3.82 -7.48
C VAL A 59 -7.88 4.03 -6.39
N SER A 60 -7.63 3.48 -5.21
CA SER A 60 -8.40 3.70 -3.99
C SER A 60 -7.57 4.46 -2.97
N HIS A 61 -8.19 5.44 -2.31
CA HIS A 61 -7.58 6.23 -1.25
C HIS A 61 -8.36 6.01 0.05
N THR A 62 -7.71 5.41 1.04
CA THR A 62 -8.29 5.16 2.36
C THR A 62 -7.57 6.01 3.40
N PRO A 63 -8.25 6.97 4.06
CA PRO A 63 -7.63 7.72 5.14
C PRO A 63 -7.34 6.80 6.33
N VAL A 64 -6.13 6.90 6.86
CA VAL A 64 -5.63 6.11 7.99
C VAL A 64 -4.99 7.00 9.03
N ARG A 65 -5.01 6.56 10.29
CA ARG A 65 -4.25 7.18 11.37
C ARG A 65 -3.18 6.22 11.86
N LEU A 66 -1.97 6.74 12.09
CA LEU A 66 -0.87 6.04 12.73
C LEU A 66 -0.78 6.55 14.18
N PRO A 67 -1.47 5.94 15.16
CA PRO A 67 -1.56 6.48 16.51
C PRO A 67 -0.23 6.45 17.28
N PHE A 68 0.69 5.58 16.89
CA PHE A 68 1.99 5.40 17.54
C PHE A 68 3.17 5.79 16.65
N GLY A 69 2.91 6.18 15.40
CA GLY A 69 3.98 6.39 14.43
C GLY A 69 4.70 5.09 14.04
N ALA A 70 5.97 5.19 13.70
CA ALA A 70 6.84 4.07 13.34
C ALA A 70 8.30 4.37 13.72
N MET A 71 9.08 3.34 14.05
CA MET A 71 10.52 3.47 14.27
C MET A 71 11.31 3.05 13.02
N PRO A 72 12.56 3.51 12.83
CA PRO A 72 13.38 3.20 11.64
C PRO A 72 13.59 1.70 11.35
N PHE A 73 13.45 0.85 12.35
CA PHE A 73 13.59 -0.60 12.25
C PHE A 73 12.24 -1.33 12.21
N ASP A 74 11.15 -0.62 12.50
CA ASP A 74 9.80 -1.17 12.46
C ASP A 74 9.28 -1.10 11.03
N ARG A 75 8.98 -2.28 10.49
CA ARG A 75 8.28 -2.40 9.21
C ARG A 75 6.80 -2.59 9.41
N ASP A 76 6.38 -3.01 10.59
CA ASP A 76 4.97 -3.22 10.92
C ASP A 76 4.44 -1.99 11.65
N VAL A 77 3.48 -1.33 11.05
CA VAL A 77 2.94 -0.05 11.51
C VAL A 77 1.46 -0.22 11.80
N LEU A 78 1.05 0.05 13.04
CA LEU A 78 -0.35 0.04 13.43
C LEU A 78 -1.09 1.19 12.76
N VAL A 79 -2.25 0.89 12.19
CA VAL A 79 -3.12 1.86 11.54
C VAL A 79 -4.58 1.71 11.95
N GLU A 80 -5.27 2.84 12.04
CA GLU A 80 -6.71 2.90 12.24
C GLU A 80 -7.36 3.46 10.96
N GLN A 81 -8.22 2.69 10.31
CA GLN A 81 -8.97 3.18 9.15
C GLN A 81 -10.04 4.17 9.61
N ARG A 82 -10.05 5.37 9.01
CA ARG A 82 -11.11 6.36 9.23
C ARG A 82 -12.22 6.10 8.20
N LYS A 83 -13.44 5.84 8.68
CA LYS A 83 -14.65 5.76 7.84
C LYS A 83 -15.36 7.10 7.75
#